data_AF-A0A8S9M3I1-F1
#
_entry.id   AF-A0A8S9M3I1-F1
#
_cell.length_a   1.000
_cell.length_b   1.000
_cell.length_c   1.000
_cell.angle_alpha   90.00
_cell.angle_beta   90.00
_cell.angle_gamma   90.00
#
_symmetry.space_group_name_H-M   'P 1'
#
loop_
_entity.id
_entity.type
_entity.pdbx_description
1 polymer ?
#
loop_
_entity_poly.entity_id
_entity_poly.type
_entity_poly.pdbx_seq_one_letter_code
_entity_poly.pdbx_strand_id
1 'polypeptide(L)'
;MLQHSTCQSFGTDCNDLITMIKEPHAWPSFATKLERIETLQICFPDFKIIYIPSAQNHISDSLARTVRSFYRELCLVGCSIPVWLPRPPQV
;
A
#
# COMPACT_ATOMS: atom_id res chain seq x y z
N MET A 1 14.96 13.65 -11.63
CA MET A 1 15.41 13.44 -10.24
C MET A 1 14.49 12.43 -9.60
N LEU A 2 14.99 11.26 -9.21
CA LEU A 2 14.23 10.32 -8.38
C LEU A 2 14.05 10.99 -7.02
N GLN A 3 12.81 11.35 -6.66
CA GLN A 3 12.50 11.81 -5.31
C GLN A 3 12.62 10.60 -4.39
N HIS A 4 13.76 10.46 -3.72
CA HIS A 4 13.90 9.50 -2.64
C HIS A 4 13.04 9.98 -1.48
N SER A 5 11.94 9.30 -1.23
CA SER A 5 11.13 9.54 -0.05
C SER A 5 11.90 9.05 1.17
N THR A 6 12.09 9.91 2.17
CA THR A 6 12.54 9.50 3.51
C THR A 6 11.41 8.90 4.32
N CYS A 7 10.21 8.74 3.74
CA CYS A 7 9.07 8.16 4.42
C CYS A 7 9.32 6.68 4.70
N GLN A 8 9.49 6.36 5.98
CA GLN A 8 9.71 5.02 6.48
C GLN A 8 8.42 4.42 7.08
N SER A 9 7.30 5.17 7.10
CA SER A 9 6.02 4.72 7.65
C SER A 9 4.92 4.73 6.60
N PHE A 10 4.24 3.60 6.42
CA PHE A 10 3.20 3.39 5.42
C PHE A 10 1.87 3.14 6.12
N GLY A 11 0.87 3.98 5.84
CA GLY A 11 -0.48 3.81 6.35
C GLY A 11 -1.31 2.85 5.49
N THR A 12 -2.08 1.98 6.14
CA THR A 12 -3.08 1.13 5.48
C THR A 12 -4.36 1.11 6.31
N ASP A 13 -5.52 1.14 5.67
CA ASP A 13 -6.82 0.92 6.30
C ASP A 13 -7.26 -0.56 6.27
N CYS A 14 -6.42 -1.44 5.72
CA CYS A 14 -6.68 -2.87 5.69
C CYS A 14 -6.26 -3.52 7.02
N ASN A 15 -7.21 -3.74 7.91
CA ASN A 15 -6.97 -4.43 9.18
C ASN A 15 -6.46 -5.88 8.99
N ASP A 16 -6.91 -6.55 7.93
CA ASP A 16 -6.45 -7.89 7.60
C ASP A 16 -4.95 -7.90 7.28
N LEU A 17 -4.44 -6.90 6.57
CA LEU A 17 -2.99 -6.78 6.30
C LEU A 17 -2.18 -6.66 7.59
N ILE A 18 -2.67 -5.89 8.56
CA ILE A 18 -2.02 -5.76 9.88
C ILE A 18 -2.02 -7.11 10.61
N THR A 19 -3.11 -7.86 10.50
CA THR A 19 -3.23 -9.20 11.10
C THR A 19 -2.32 -10.20 10.40
N MET A 20 -2.24 -10.16 9.07
CA MET A 20 -1.34 -10.99 8.26
C MET A 20 0.13 -10.75 8.60
N ILE A 21 0.54 -9.51 8.85
CA ILE A 21 1.92 -9.18 9.23
C ILE A 21 2.23 -9.72 10.64
N LYS A 22 1.26 -9.68 11.56
CA LYS A 22 1.44 -10.19 12.93
C LYS A 22 1.48 -11.71 13.00
N GLU A 23 0.65 -12.38 12.21
CA GLU A 23 0.49 -13.85 12.21
C GLU A 23 0.59 -14.42 10.80
N PRO A 24 1.76 -14.32 10.12
CA PRO A 24 1.88 -14.68 8.71
C PRO A 24 1.58 -16.15 8.43
N HIS A 25 1.83 -17.03 9.39
CA HIS A 25 1.54 -18.47 9.28
C HIS A 25 0.04 -18.79 9.19
N ALA A 26 -0.84 -17.90 9.68
CA ALA A 26 -2.29 -18.07 9.54
C ALA A 26 -2.79 -17.77 8.11
N TRP A 27 -1.94 -17.18 7.25
CA TRP A 27 -2.29 -16.70 5.91
C TRP A 27 -1.38 -17.28 4.81
N PRO A 28 -1.33 -18.61 4.65
CA PRO A 28 -0.37 -19.28 3.75
C PRO A 28 -0.51 -18.84 2.28
N SER A 29 -1.72 -18.48 1.84
CA SER A 29 -1.95 -17.94 0.48
C SER A 29 -1.22 -16.62 0.19
N PHE A 30 -0.73 -15.92 1.22
CA PHE A 30 -0.01 -14.66 1.12
C PHE A 30 1.48 -14.79 1.46
N ALA A 31 2.01 -15.99 1.71
CA ALA A 31 3.36 -16.23 2.22
C ALA A 31 4.45 -15.43 1.45
N THR A 32 4.48 -15.54 0.12
CA THR A 32 5.48 -14.82 -0.72
C THR A 32 5.39 -13.30 -0.59
N LYS A 33 4.20 -12.73 -0.38
CA LYS A 33 4.01 -11.29 -0.19
C LYS A 33 4.47 -10.86 1.20
N LEU A 34 4.18 -11.68 2.21
CA LEU A 34 4.56 -11.42 3.61
C LEU A 34 6.07 -11.55 3.81
N GLU A 35 6.73 -12.52 3.19
CA GLU A 35 8.19 -12.67 3.19
C GLU A 35 8.91 -11.42 2.65
N ARG A 36 8.36 -10.78 1.61
CA ARG A 36 8.90 -9.51 1.09
C ARG A 36 8.75 -8.37 2.10
N ILE A 37 7.62 -8.29 2.80
CA ILE A 37 7.40 -7.26 3.83
C ILE A 37 8.36 -7.49 5.00
N GLU A 38 8.54 -8.74 5.44
CA GLU A 38 9.49 -9.11 6.48
C GLU A 38 10.93 -8.76 6.08
N THR A 39 11.32 -9.08 4.85
CA THR A 39 12.64 -8.70 4.30
C THR A 39 12.85 -7.19 4.36
N LEU A 40 11.83 -6.39 4.02
CA LEU A 40 11.90 -4.92 4.13
C LEU A 40 12.04 -4.47 5.59
N GLN A 41 11.31 -5.08 6.53
CA GLN A 41 11.44 -4.78 7.96
C GLN A 41 12.84 -5.09 8.50
N ILE A 42 13.48 -6.16 8.03
CA ILE A 42 14.85 -6.53 8.41
C ILE A 42 15.87 -5.56 7.81
N CYS A 43 15.72 -5.21 6.52
CA CYS A 43 16.67 -4.34 5.83
C CYS A 43 16.58 -2.87 6.28
N PHE A 44 15.40 -2.43 6.73
CA PHE A 44 15.11 -1.03 7.05
C PHE A 44 14.50 -0.91 8.45
N PRO A 45 15.30 -0.62 9.50
CA PRO A 45 14.84 -0.61 10.89
C PRO A 45 13.68 0.34 11.18
N ASP A 46 13.57 1.43 10.41
CA ASP A 46 12.51 2.41 10.56
C ASP A 46 11.24 2.07 9.75
N PHE A 47 11.28 1.02 8.90
CA PHE A 47 10.16 0.62 8.07
C PHE A 47 8.98 0.14 8.90
N LYS A 48 7.84 0.82 8.78
CA LYS A 48 6.63 0.54 9.54
C LYS A 48 5.42 0.52 8.62
N ILE A 49 4.55 -0.45 8.84
CA ILE A 49 3.19 -0.46 8.27
C ILE A 49 2.23 -0.26 9.44
N ILE A 50 1.44 0.82 9.40
CA ILE A 50 0.52 1.20 10.48
C ILE A 50 -0.91 1.21 9.98
N TYR A 51 -1.83 0.85 10.87
CA TYR A 51 -3.25 1.01 10.60
C TYR A 51 -3.63 2.49 10.63
N ILE A 52 -4.38 2.95 9.63
CA ILE A 52 -5.06 4.25 9.62
C ILE A 52 -6.55 4.04 9.36
N PRO A 53 -7.46 4.85 9.96
CA PRO A 53 -8.87 4.78 9.61
C PRO A 53 -9.09 5.06 8.11
N SER A 54 -10.03 4.37 7.47
CA SER A 54 -10.36 4.59 6.05
C SER A 54 -10.71 6.04 5.71
N ALA A 55 -11.32 6.77 6.66
CA ALA A 55 -11.58 8.20 6.54
C ALA A 55 -10.30 9.04 6.30
N GLN A 56 -9.14 8.55 6.73
CA GLN A 56 -7.83 9.19 6.53
C GLN A 56 -7.11 8.66 5.27
N ASN A 57 -7.64 7.62 4.61
CA ASN A 57 -7.04 6.98 3.43
C ASN A 57 -7.75 7.32 2.10
N HIS A 58 -8.45 8.46 2.03
CA HIS A 58 -9.32 8.85 0.92
C HIS A 58 -8.64 8.86 -0.46
N ILE A 59 -7.34 9.21 -0.54
CA ILE A 59 -6.60 9.19 -1.82
C ILE A 59 -6.43 7.75 -2.30
N SER A 60 -5.94 6.87 -1.44
CA SER A 60 -5.73 5.45 -1.77
C SER A 60 -7.04 4.78 -2.15
N ASP A 61 -8.12 5.06 -1.41
CA ASP A 61 -9.46 4.54 -1.69
C ASP A 61 -9.99 5.02 -3.04
N SER A 62 -9.84 6.31 -3.34
CA SER A 62 -10.23 6.86 -4.62
C SER A 62 -9.45 6.22 -5.77
N LEU A 63 -8.13 6.01 -5.60
CA LEU A 63 -7.29 5.35 -6.58
C LEU A 63 -7.69 3.88 -6.77
N ALA A 64 -7.89 3.13 -5.69
CA ALA A 64 -8.32 1.74 -5.74
C ALA A 64 -9.68 1.59 -6.44
N ARG A 65 -10.64 2.45 -6.12
CA ARG A 65 -11.96 2.47 -6.79
C ARG A 65 -11.85 2.79 -8.27
N THR A 66 -10.97 3.73 -8.62
CA THR A 66 -10.71 4.11 -10.01
C THR A 66 -10.04 2.97 -10.77
N VAL A 67 -9.05 2.29 -10.19
CA VAL A 67 -8.40 1.13 -10.81
C VAL A 67 -9.39 -0.02 -11.02
N ARG A 68 -10.29 -0.28 -10.05
CA ARG A 68 -11.33 -1.32 -10.18
C ARG A 68 -12.33 -1.08 -11.31
N SER A 69 -12.51 0.16 -11.76
CA SER A 69 -13.42 0.45 -12.89
C SER A 69 -12.78 0.15 -14.25
N PHE A 70 -11.46 -0.07 -14.31
CA PHE A 70 -10.81 -0.51 -15.54
C PHE A 70 -11.10 -1.99 -15.80
N TYR A 71 -11.33 -2.33 -17.07
CA TYR A 71 -11.50 -3.71 -17.54
C TYR A 71 -10.19 -4.52 -17.63
N ARG A 72 -9.07 -3.95 -17.18
CA ARG A 72 -7.73 -4.53 -17.31
C ARG A 72 -6.97 -4.40 -16.01
N GLU A 73 -6.09 -5.37 -15.77
CA GLU A 73 -5.14 -5.32 -14.68
C GLU A 73 -4.10 -4.22 -14.93
N LEU A 74 -3.87 -3.38 -13.93
CA LEU A 74 -2.92 -2.29 -13.97
C LEU A 74 -1.87 -2.51 -12.88
N CYS A 75 -0.60 -2.57 -13.27
CA CYS A 75 0.54 -2.63 -12.35
C CYS A 75 1.43 -1.41 -12.58
N LEU A 76 1.36 -0.44 -11.67
CA LEU A 76 2.17 0.77 -11.70
C LEU A 76 2.85 0.97 -10.35
N VAL A 77 4.17 1.18 -10.39
CA VAL A 77 4.96 1.59 -9.23
C VAL A 77 5.60 2.94 -9.56
N GLY A 78 5.27 3.98 -8.79
CA GLY A 78 5.77 5.33 -9.04
C GLY A 78 5.49 6.29 -7.89
N CYS A 79 6.14 7.45 -7.92
CA CYS A 79 6.04 8.49 -6.88
C CYS A 79 4.93 9.52 -7.14
N SER A 80 4.12 9.31 -8.18
CA SER A 80 3.11 10.29 -8.62
C SER A 80 1.93 9.58 -9.26
N ILE A 81 0.74 10.17 -9.13
CA ILE A 81 -0.46 9.68 -9.81
C ILE A 81 -0.29 9.92 -11.31
N PRO A 82 -0.39 8.90 -12.17
CA PRO A 82 -0.35 9.08 -13.61
C PRO A 82 -1.38 10.08 -14.11
N VAL A 83 -0.99 10.89 -15.09
CA VAL A 83 -1.86 11.89 -15.72
C VAL A 83 -3.11 11.30 -16.37
N TRP A 84 -3.10 10.00 -16.70
CA TRP A 84 -4.25 9.28 -17.28
C TRP A 84 -5.25 8.76 -16.24
N LEU A 85 -4.94 8.82 -14.94
CA LEU A 85 -5.91 8.52 -13.89
C LEU A 85 -6.79 9.74 -13.62
N PRO A 86 -8.13 9.56 -13.53
CA PRO A 86 -9.03 10.57 -12.97
C PRO A 86 -8.47 11.12 -11.66
N ARG A 87 -8.43 12.45 -11.51
CA ARG A 87 -7.89 13.06 -10.29
C ARG A 87 -8.74 12.61 -9.09
N PRO A 88 -8.11 12.11 -8.02
CA PRO A 88 -8.84 11.90 -6.77
C PRO A 88 -9.39 13.24 -6.26
N PRO A 89 -10.45 13.23 -5.44
CA PRO A 89 -10.99 14.43 -4.83
C PRO A 89 -9.84 15.19 -4.13
N GLN A 90 -9.74 16.49 -4.42
CA GLN A 90 -8.86 17.37 -3.66
C GLN A 90 -9.51 17.57 -2.30
N VAL A 91 -8.78 17.24 -1.23
CA VAL A 91 -9.19 17.54 0.15
C VAL A 91 -9.12 19.03 0.40
#